data_AF-H0EWF7-F1
#
_entry.id   AF-H0EWF7-F1
#
_cell.length_a   1.000
_cell.length_b   1.000
_cell.length_c   1.000
_cell.angle_alpha   90.00
_cell.angle_beta   90.00
_cell.angle_gamma   90.00
#
_symmetry.space_group_name_H-M   'P 1'
#
loop_
_entity.id
_entity.type
_entity.pdbx_description
1 polymer ?
#
loop_
_entity_poly.entity_id
_entity_poly.type
_entity_poly.pdbx_seq_one_letter_code
_entity_poly.pdbx_strand_id
1 'polypeptide(L)'
;MPPPPQNITILGAGITGLQTALTLATAPSPPSSITLIAQYLPGNTHPTYTSPWAGGHWRSHASSAPKDALARAWDARTYAVWRNLLAFGDGTPGTEKETVEEREKRIGLGVRTSFNYWGTHTPETVAQGEGLWWRDVVDGFEVLSEEELGKGVVFGVKYESVCINVPRYLEYMFERVKRCGVRVINTTFETGAGLRGVVDDVKVILKREGLESPDIIINATGLSARLFADEDEQANLTPIRGQTVLVKGEAKAARTITHFGLEDEVAYVIPRI
;
A
#
# COMPACT_ATOMS: atom_id res chain seq x y z
N MET A 1 -11.67 8.94 33.29
CA MET A 1 -11.39 7.49 33.21
C MET A 1 -10.66 7.24 31.89
N PRO A 2 -9.59 6.45 31.85
CA PRO A 2 -9.06 5.96 30.58
C PRO A 2 -10.17 5.19 29.83
N PRO A 3 -10.16 5.17 28.48
CA PRO A 3 -11.10 4.37 27.73
C PRO A 3 -10.98 2.90 28.14
N PRO A 4 -12.08 2.13 28.07
CA PRO A 4 -12.04 0.71 28.43
C PRO A 4 -11.03 -0.03 27.54
N PRO A 5 -10.38 -1.08 28.07
CA PRO A 5 -9.53 -1.96 27.28
C PRO A 5 -10.29 -2.48 26.05
N GLN A 6 -9.69 -2.38 24.86
CA GLN A 6 -10.29 -2.82 23.59
C GLN A 6 -9.55 -4.01 22.99
N ASN A 7 -10.29 -5.05 22.62
CA ASN A 7 -9.84 -6.20 21.85
C ASN A 7 -10.20 -6.00 20.38
N ILE A 8 -9.19 -5.80 19.53
CA ILE A 8 -9.37 -5.55 18.10
C ILE A 8 -8.95 -6.77 17.29
N THR A 9 -9.83 -7.20 16.38
CA THR A 9 -9.52 -8.23 15.39
C THR A 9 -9.46 -7.64 13.98
N ILE A 10 -8.39 -7.91 13.25
CA ILE A 10 -8.16 -7.45 11.88
C ILE A 10 -8.23 -8.65 10.94
N LEU A 11 -9.05 -8.55 9.90
CA LEU A 11 -9.22 -9.60 8.90
C LEU A 11 -8.38 -9.29 7.66
N GLY A 12 -7.39 -10.13 7.36
CA GLY A 12 -6.51 -10.02 6.19
C GLY A 12 -5.10 -9.52 6.53
N ALA A 13 -4.08 -10.16 5.94
CA ALA A 13 -2.67 -9.81 6.10
C ALA A 13 -2.07 -9.13 4.86
N GLY A 14 -2.90 -8.50 4.03
CA GLY A 14 -2.41 -7.60 2.99
C GLY A 14 -1.83 -6.31 3.58
N ILE A 15 -1.26 -5.46 2.74
CA ILE A 15 -0.60 -4.22 3.20
C ILE A 15 -1.53 -3.34 4.04
N THR A 16 -2.83 -3.26 3.70
CA THR A 16 -3.83 -2.53 4.48
C THR A 16 -3.98 -3.11 5.89
N GLY A 17 -4.10 -4.43 6.03
CA GLY A 17 -4.24 -5.10 7.33
C GLY A 17 -2.98 -4.98 8.17
N LEU A 18 -1.80 -5.18 7.57
CA LEU A 18 -0.51 -5.05 8.24
C LEU A 18 -0.22 -3.63 8.71
N GLN A 19 -0.45 -2.63 7.85
CA GLN A 19 -0.27 -1.22 8.21
C GLN A 19 -1.25 -0.80 9.30
N THR A 20 -2.50 -1.25 9.23
CA THR A 20 -3.50 -0.98 10.26
C THR A 20 -3.10 -1.58 11.59
N ALA A 21 -2.70 -2.85 11.60
CA ALA A 21 -2.22 -3.54 12.80
C ALA A 21 -1.03 -2.82 13.43
N LEU A 22 -0.03 -2.46 12.63
CA LEU A 22 1.15 -1.75 13.11
C LEU A 22 0.81 -0.37 13.67
N THR A 23 -0.06 0.39 12.99
CA THR A 23 -0.47 1.73 13.42
C THR A 23 -1.21 1.67 14.76
N LEU A 24 -2.10 0.69 14.96
CA LEU A 24 -2.81 0.50 16.22
C LEU A 24 -1.87 0.05 17.34
N ALA A 25 -0.97 -0.89 17.05
CA ALA A 25 -0.04 -1.43 18.04
C ALA A 25 1.01 -0.41 18.50
N THR A 26 1.29 0.61 17.68
CA THR A 26 2.28 1.66 17.97
C THR A 26 1.63 3.01 18.32
N ALA A 27 0.30 3.06 18.45
CA ALA A 27 -0.40 4.25 18.87
C ALA A 27 0.01 4.66 20.30
N PRO A 28 -0.06 5.95 20.68
CA PRO A 28 0.24 6.41 22.04
C PRO A 28 -0.60 5.73 23.13
N SER A 29 -1.81 5.29 22.78
CA SER A 29 -2.70 4.51 23.63
C SER A 29 -3.15 3.26 22.85
N PRO A 30 -2.33 2.20 22.81
CA PRO A 30 -2.64 1.01 22.02
C PRO A 30 -3.83 0.25 22.62
N PRO A 31 -4.58 -0.52 21.79
CA PRO A 31 -5.58 -1.47 22.27
C PRO A 31 -4.96 -2.53 23.20
N SER A 32 -5.80 -3.17 24.02
CA SER A 32 -5.36 -4.21 24.95
C SER A 32 -4.85 -5.45 24.24
N SER A 33 -5.51 -5.81 23.14
CA SER A 33 -5.08 -6.89 22.28
C SER A 33 -5.41 -6.58 20.83
N ILE A 34 -4.53 -7.03 19.94
CA ILE A 34 -4.74 -6.99 18.50
C ILE A 34 -4.49 -8.40 17.97
N THR A 35 -5.49 -8.96 17.30
CA THR A 35 -5.39 -10.25 16.63
C THR A 35 -5.60 -10.07 15.13
N LEU A 36 -4.65 -10.53 14.33
CA LEU A 36 -4.75 -10.55 12.88
C LEU A 36 -5.12 -11.97 12.43
N ILE A 37 -6.25 -12.11 11.73
CA ILE A 37 -6.73 -13.38 11.18
C ILE A 37 -6.62 -13.30 9.67
N ALA A 38 -5.92 -14.23 9.03
CA ALA A 38 -5.77 -14.22 7.58
C ALA A 38 -5.51 -15.61 7.01
N GLN A 39 -6.03 -15.86 5.80
CA GLN A 39 -5.76 -17.07 5.01
C GLN A 39 -4.35 -17.06 4.40
N TYR A 40 -3.90 -15.90 3.95
CA TYR A 40 -2.60 -15.72 3.32
C TYR A 40 -1.79 -14.73 4.14
N LEU A 41 -0.51 -15.04 4.33
CA LEU A 41 0.46 -14.21 5.02
C LEU A 41 1.55 -13.76 4.03
N PRO A 42 2.34 -12.73 4.38
CA PRO A 42 3.56 -12.41 3.65
C PRO A 42 4.46 -13.64 3.45
N GLY A 43 4.92 -13.83 2.21
CA GLY A 43 5.57 -15.05 1.73
C GLY A 43 4.66 -15.96 0.89
N ASN A 44 3.34 -15.87 1.02
CA ASN A 44 2.41 -16.56 0.13
C ASN A 44 2.14 -15.75 -1.15
N THR A 45 1.82 -16.44 -2.24
CA THR A 45 1.30 -15.85 -3.48
C THR A 45 -0.01 -16.55 -3.85
N HIS A 46 -1.05 -15.78 -4.16
CA HIS A 46 -2.34 -16.31 -4.59
C HIS A 46 -3.11 -15.22 -5.37
N PRO A 47 -3.92 -15.56 -6.40
CA PRO A 47 -4.66 -14.55 -7.17
C PRO A 47 -5.62 -13.68 -6.33
N THR A 48 -6.16 -14.22 -5.23
CA THR A 48 -7.03 -13.48 -4.31
C THR A 48 -6.27 -12.75 -3.20
N TYR A 49 -4.93 -12.86 -3.17
CA TYR A 49 -4.06 -12.11 -2.27
C TYR A 49 -3.31 -11.06 -3.09
N THR A 50 -3.85 -9.85 -3.19
CA THR A 50 -3.40 -8.84 -4.16
C THR A 50 -2.02 -8.25 -3.84
N SER A 51 -1.69 -8.07 -2.56
CA SER A 51 -0.51 -7.29 -2.16
C SER A 51 0.82 -7.77 -2.79
N PRO A 52 1.16 -9.07 -2.85
CA PRO A 52 2.41 -9.54 -3.46
C PRO A 52 2.57 -9.27 -4.96
N TRP A 53 1.47 -8.99 -5.68
CA TRP A 53 1.48 -8.75 -7.13
C TRP A 53 1.80 -7.30 -7.51
N ALA A 54 1.86 -6.39 -6.54
CA ALA A 54 2.23 -5.00 -6.81
C ALA A 54 3.68 -4.89 -7.33
N GLY A 55 3.94 -3.82 -8.09
CA GLY A 55 5.27 -3.50 -8.62
C GLY A 55 6.32 -3.30 -7.51
N GLY A 56 6.30 -2.20 -6.74
CA GLY A 56 5.42 -1.02 -6.80
C GLY A 56 6.23 0.26 -6.52
N HIS A 57 5.63 1.43 -6.68
CA HIS A 57 6.25 2.72 -6.33
C HIS A 57 5.18 3.71 -5.85
N TRP A 58 5.60 4.79 -5.20
CA TRP A 58 4.70 5.89 -4.89
C TRP A 58 4.39 6.68 -6.18
N ARG A 59 3.12 6.66 -6.58
CA ARG A 59 2.57 7.48 -7.66
C ARG A 59 1.10 7.71 -7.37
N SER A 60 0.71 8.97 -7.21
CA SER A 60 -0.70 9.29 -7.04
C SER A 60 -1.48 9.03 -8.31
N HIS A 61 -2.68 8.47 -8.16
CA HIS A 61 -3.70 8.36 -9.20
C HIS A 61 -4.92 9.26 -8.87
N ALA A 62 -4.86 10.01 -7.77
CA ALA A 62 -5.90 10.94 -7.37
C ALA A 62 -5.85 12.18 -8.26
N SER A 63 -7.00 12.61 -8.77
CA SER A 63 -7.11 13.88 -9.48
C SER A 63 -7.18 15.05 -8.50
N SER A 64 -7.20 16.28 -9.02
CA SER A 64 -7.47 17.49 -8.23
C SER A 64 -8.95 17.67 -7.88
N ALA A 65 -9.84 16.79 -8.34
CA ALA A 65 -11.28 16.89 -8.07
C ALA A 65 -11.62 16.73 -6.58
N PRO A 66 -12.69 17.38 -6.06
CA PRO A 66 -13.06 17.29 -4.65
C PRO A 66 -13.30 15.86 -4.13
N LYS A 67 -13.85 14.98 -4.98
CA LYS A 67 -14.10 13.57 -4.63
C LYS A 67 -12.84 12.79 -4.23
N ASP A 68 -11.68 13.20 -4.72
CA ASP A 68 -10.40 12.52 -4.46
C ASP A 68 -9.62 13.14 -3.28
N ALA A 69 -10.20 14.11 -2.56
CA ALA A 69 -9.50 14.83 -1.48
C ALA A 69 -8.92 13.90 -0.40
N LEU A 70 -9.64 12.82 -0.06
CA LEU A 70 -9.18 11.85 0.92
C LEU A 70 -8.02 11.00 0.38
N ALA A 71 -8.08 10.58 -0.89
CA ALA A 71 -6.99 9.87 -1.55
C ALA A 71 -5.72 10.73 -1.59
N ARG A 72 -5.84 12.02 -1.93
CA ARG A 72 -4.72 12.96 -1.89
C ARG A 72 -4.10 13.06 -0.50
N ALA A 73 -4.91 13.16 0.54
CA ALA A 73 -4.43 13.22 1.92
C ALA A 73 -3.67 11.94 2.33
N TRP A 74 -4.18 10.76 1.94
CA TRP A 74 -3.50 9.49 2.18
C TRP A 74 -2.20 9.35 1.41
N ASP A 75 -2.19 9.72 0.12
CA ASP A 75 -1.01 9.69 -0.73
C ASP A 75 0.10 10.58 -0.15
N ALA A 76 -0.23 11.83 0.19
CA ALA A 76 0.73 12.78 0.76
C ALA A 76 1.28 12.32 2.11
N ARG A 77 0.40 11.83 3.00
CA ARG A 77 0.83 11.28 4.29
C ARG A 77 1.71 10.04 4.12
N THR A 78 1.38 9.16 3.20
CA THR A 78 2.16 7.95 2.93
C THR A 78 3.55 8.30 2.42
N TYR A 79 3.66 9.25 1.49
CA TYR A 79 4.94 9.76 1.01
C TYR A 79 5.80 10.27 2.17
N ALA A 80 5.27 11.19 2.97
CA ALA A 80 5.98 11.77 4.10
C ALA A 80 6.43 10.71 5.13
N VAL A 81 5.57 9.73 5.44
CA VAL A 81 5.91 8.63 6.35
C VAL A 81 7.04 7.78 5.79
N TRP A 82 7.00 7.41 4.50
CA TRP A 82 8.06 6.63 3.88
C TRP A 82 9.38 7.39 3.78
N ARG A 83 9.34 8.69 3.44
CA ARG A 83 10.54 9.55 3.44
C ARG A 83 11.17 9.62 4.83
N ASN A 84 10.37 9.84 5.87
CA ASN A 84 10.85 9.84 7.25
C ASN A 84 11.41 8.48 7.67
N LEU A 85 10.74 7.39 7.32
CA LEU A 85 11.21 6.04 7.58
C LEU A 85 12.56 5.78 6.92
N LEU A 86 12.75 6.23 5.68
CA LEU A 86 14.01 6.08 4.95
C LEU A 86 15.11 7.02 5.45
N ALA A 87 14.78 8.19 5.97
CA ALA A 87 15.75 9.13 6.52
C ALA A 87 16.21 8.75 7.93
N PHE A 88 15.27 8.32 8.80
CA PHE A 88 15.49 8.19 10.23
C PHE A 88 15.39 6.75 10.76
N GLY A 89 14.94 5.81 9.93
CA GLY A 89 14.69 4.44 10.34
C GLY A 89 13.35 4.27 11.09
N ASP A 90 13.13 3.05 11.57
CA ASP A 90 11.90 2.65 12.27
C ASP A 90 12.05 2.50 13.78
N GLY A 91 13.21 2.88 14.32
CA GLY A 91 13.54 2.71 15.73
C GLY A 91 13.76 1.27 16.16
N THR A 92 13.98 0.32 15.22
CA THR A 92 14.30 -1.07 15.58
C THR A 92 15.64 -1.12 16.33
N PRO A 93 15.71 -1.72 17.53
CA PRO A 93 16.96 -1.83 18.28
C PRO A 93 18.05 -2.55 17.48
N GLY A 94 19.26 -2.01 17.49
CA GLY A 94 20.41 -2.53 16.74
C GLY A 94 20.51 -2.02 15.29
N THR A 95 19.62 -1.11 14.88
CA THR A 95 19.62 -0.51 13.53
C THR A 95 20.01 0.98 13.54
N GLU A 96 20.46 1.51 14.68
CA GLU A 96 20.70 2.94 14.90
C GLU A 96 21.83 3.50 14.02
N LYS A 97 22.73 2.64 13.57
CA LYS A 97 23.90 3.00 12.73
C LYS A 97 23.76 2.53 11.28
N GLU A 98 22.59 2.04 10.87
CA GLU A 98 22.37 1.62 9.48
C GLU A 98 22.62 2.80 8.54
N THR A 99 23.41 2.52 7.51
CA THR A 99 23.47 3.37 6.32
C THR A 99 22.11 3.40 5.63
N VAL A 100 21.88 4.41 4.78
CA VAL A 100 20.65 4.49 3.98
C VAL A 100 20.49 3.22 3.13
N GLU A 101 21.55 2.71 2.52
CA GLU A 101 21.50 1.50 1.68
C GLU A 101 21.13 0.23 2.45
N GLU A 102 21.70 0.03 3.65
CA GLU A 102 21.34 -1.11 4.49
C GLU A 102 19.87 -1.05 4.92
N ARG A 103 19.40 0.15 5.28
CA ARG A 103 18.00 0.41 5.62
C ARG A 103 17.07 0.14 4.45
N GLU A 104 17.42 0.63 3.26
CA GLU A 104 16.67 0.41 2.03
C GLU A 104 16.47 -1.10 1.78
N LYS A 105 17.54 -1.89 1.87
CA LYS A 105 17.51 -3.35 1.68
C LYS A 105 16.70 -4.06 2.78
N ARG A 106 16.87 -3.67 4.04
CA ARG A 106 16.17 -4.29 5.17
C ARG A 106 14.66 -4.07 5.09
N ILE A 107 14.25 -2.84 4.78
CA ILE A 107 12.84 -2.43 4.73
C ILE A 107 12.20 -2.83 3.40
N GLY A 108 12.94 -2.82 2.29
CA GLY A 108 12.40 -3.02 0.94
C GLY A 108 11.75 -1.76 0.36
N LEU A 109 12.15 -0.59 0.84
CA LEU A 109 11.75 0.73 0.31
C LEU A 109 13.00 1.52 -0.04
N GLY A 110 12.92 2.41 -1.03
CA GLY A 110 14.07 3.20 -1.40
C GLY A 110 13.74 4.30 -2.40
N VAL A 111 14.53 5.35 -2.37
CA VAL A 111 14.27 6.56 -3.17
C VAL A 111 14.90 6.40 -4.54
N ARG A 112 14.12 6.56 -5.60
CA ARG A 112 14.63 6.56 -6.97
C ARG A 112 14.04 7.75 -7.72
N THR A 113 14.83 8.33 -8.62
CA THR A 113 14.29 9.23 -9.63
C THR A 113 13.21 8.49 -10.41
N SER A 114 12.05 9.12 -10.55
CA SER A 114 10.91 8.62 -11.30
C SER A 114 10.56 9.61 -12.39
N PHE A 115 10.28 9.08 -13.58
CA PHE A 115 9.81 9.86 -14.71
C PHE A 115 8.35 9.47 -15.00
N ASN A 116 7.48 10.47 -15.15
CA ASN A 116 6.13 10.27 -15.65
C ASN A 116 5.98 11.01 -16.99
N TYR A 117 5.50 10.30 -18.00
CA TYR A 117 5.25 10.82 -19.34
C TYR A 117 3.77 10.71 -19.70
N TRP A 118 3.29 11.65 -20.51
CA TRP A 118 1.95 11.65 -21.09
C TRP A 118 2.07 11.71 -22.61
N GLY A 119 1.38 10.79 -23.30
CA GLY A 119 1.31 10.77 -24.76
C GLY A 119 0.31 11.77 -25.35
N THR A 120 -0.62 12.27 -24.55
CA THR A 120 -1.54 13.36 -24.92
C THR A 120 -1.68 14.37 -23.78
N HIS A 121 -2.10 15.59 -24.11
CA HIS A 121 -2.36 16.59 -23.09
C HIS A 121 -3.63 16.24 -22.32
N THR A 122 -3.59 16.42 -21.01
CA THR A 122 -4.71 16.18 -20.09
C THR A 122 -4.86 17.42 -19.20
N PRO A 123 -5.96 17.54 -18.43
CA PRO A 123 -6.07 18.60 -17.43
C PRO A 123 -4.91 18.64 -16.42
N GLU A 124 -4.16 17.55 -16.25
CA GLU A 124 -3.00 17.50 -15.38
C GLU A 124 -1.77 18.18 -16.00
N THR A 125 -1.65 18.15 -17.33
CA THR A 125 -0.43 18.61 -18.05
C THR A 125 -0.51 20.06 -18.50
N VAL A 126 -1.62 20.75 -18.22
CA VAL A 126 -1.78 22.19 -18.52
C VAL A 126 -0.84 23.03 -17.64
N ALA A 127 -0.49 24.22 -18.15
CA ALA A 127 0.35 25.21 -17.44
C ALA A 127 1.58 24.58 -16.76
N GLN A 128 2.35 23.80 -17.51
CA GLN A 128 3.55 23.12 -17.02
C GLN A 128 3.29 22.22 -15.80
N GLY A 129 2.17 21.51 -15.79
CA GLY A 129 1.86 20.55 -14.73
C GLY A 129 1.24 21.16 -13.47
N GLU A 130 0.67 22.37 -13.54
CA GLU A 130 -0.11 22.96 -12.43
C GLU A 130 -1.30 22.08 -12.00
N GLY A 131 -1.82 21.25 -12.91
CA GLY A 131 -2.87 20.29 -12.60
C GLY A 131 -2.40 19.09 -11.75
N LEU A 132 -1.09 18.87 -11.63
CA LEU A 132 -0.50 17.80 -10.82
C LEU A 132 -0.44 18.23 -9.35
N TRP A 133 -1.52 17.99 -8.61
CA TRP A 133 -1.64 18.37 -7.19
C TRP A 133 -0.47 17.89 -6.31
N TRP A 134 0.16 16.77 -6.69
CA TRP A 134 1.22 16.13 -5.92
C TRP A 134 2.61 16.72 -6.19
N ARG A 135 2.75 17.68 -7.10
CA ARG A 135 4.03 18.34 -7.40
C ARG A 135 4.66 18.99 -6.16
N ASP A 136 3.82 19.49 -5.24
CA ASP A 136 4.24 20.15 -4.00
C ASP A 136 4.38 19.16 -2.82
N VAL A 137 4.12 17.87 -3.06
CA VAL A 137 4.25 16.79 -2.08
C VAL A 137 5.57 16.05 -2.22
N VAL A 138 6.05 15.90 -3.45
CA VAL A 138 7.25 15.11 -3.76
C VAL A 138 8.49 15.99 -3.83
N ASP A 139 9.63 15.42 -3.44
CA ASP A 139 10.91 16.09 -3.59
C ASP A 139 11.37 16.06 -5.07
N GLY A 140 12.10 17.09 -5.48
CA GLY A 140 12.79 17.12 -6.77
C GLY A 140 11.87 17.17 -8.00
N PHE A 141 10.64 17.68 -7.87
CA PHE A 141 9.72 17.85 -8.99
C PHE A 141 10.28 18.83 -10.03
N GLU A 142 10.36 18.38 -11.29
CA GLU A 142 10.82 19.18 -12.41
C GLU A 142 10.09 18.77 -13.69
N VAL A 143 9.67 19.75 -14.48
CA VAL A 143 9.12 19.53 -15.82
C VAL A 143 10.28 19.32 -16.80
N LEU A 144 10.20 18.27 -17.60
CA LEU A 144 11.23 17.94 -18.58
C LEU A 144 11.21 18.91 -19.76
N SER A 145 12.39 19.17 -20.33
CA SER A 145 12.51 19.97 -21.55
C SER A 145 12.04 19.17 -22.78
N GLU A 146 11.75 19.85 -23.88
CA GLU A 146 11.32 19.19 -25.13
C GLU A 146 12.37 18.20 -25.66
N GLU A 147 13.67 18.47 -25.45
CA GLU A 147 14.77 17.59 -25.85
C GLU A 147 14.85 16.30 -25.02
N GLU A 148 14.34 16.33 -23.79
CA GLU A 148 14.24 15.15 -22.92
C GLU A 148 13.00 14.29 -23.24
N LEU A 149 12.06 14.80 -24.04
CA LEU A 149 10.86 14.07 -24.43
C LEU A 149 11.15 13.07 -25.55
N GLY A 150 10.73 11.83 -25.32
CA GLY A 150 10.76 10.79 -26.34
C GLY A 150 9.71 10.98 -27.43
N LYS A 151 9.85 10.26 -28.55
CA LYS A 151 8.87 10.26 -29.63
C LYS A 151 7.48 9.88 -29.10
N GLY A 152 6.47 10.69 -29.43
CA GLY A 152 5.08 10.45 -29.05
C GLY A 152 4.72 10.86 -27.62
N VAL A 153 5.62 11.56 -26.92
CA VAL A 153 5.36 12.17 -25.62
C VAL A 153 5.13 13.66 -25.81
N VAL A 154 4.09 14.21 -25.18
CA VAL A 154 3.77 15.65 -25.24
C VAL A 154 4.01 16.39 -23.93
N PHE A 155 4.19 15.65 -22.83
CA PHE A 155 4.52 16.23 -21.53
C PHE A 155 5.25 15.19 -20.66
N GLY A 156 6.20 15.64 -19.85
CA GLY A 156 6.95 14.78 -18.95
C GLY A 156 7.45 15.51 -17.72
N VAL A 157 7.57 14.80 -16.62
CA VAL A 157 8.13 15.30 -15.35
C VAL A 157 9.07 14.28 -14.75
N LYS A 158 10.04 14.75 -13.95
CA LYS A 158 10.84 13.92 -13.05
C LYS A 158 10.66 14.36 -11.60
N TYR A 159 10.78 13.42 -10.67
CA TYR A 159 10.66 13.65 -9.23
C TYR A 159 11.29 12.48 -8.46
N GLU A 160 11.46 12.64 -7.14
CA GLU A 160 11.87 11.54 -6.26
C GLU A 160 10.66 10.72 -5.81
N SER A 161 10.60 9.46 -6.22
CA SER A 161 9.59 8.51 -5.75
C SER A 161 10.21 7.46 -4.82
N VAL A 162 9.36 6.84 -4.00
CA VAL A 162 9.73 5.66 -3.21
C VAL A 162 9.34 4.42 -4.01
N CYS A 163 10.34 3.67 -4.47
CA CYS A 163 10.17 2.37 -5.09
C CYS A 163 10.20 1.26 -4.03
N ILE A 164 9.52 0.16 -4.32
CA ILE A 164 9.20 -0.88 -3.33
C ILE A 164 9.64 -2.24 -3.86
N ASN A 165 10.48 -2.92 -3.09
CA ASN A 165 10.62 -4.38 -3.17
C ASN A 165 9.47 -5.03 -2.39
N VAL A 166 8.34 -5.22 -3.07
CA VAL A 166 7.06 -5.58 -2.44
C VAL A 166 7.12 -6.83 -1.55
N PRO A 167 7.71 -7.97 -1.99
CA PRO A 167 7.86 -9.13 -1.10
C PRO A 167 8.61 -8.80 0.18
N ARG A 168 9.75 -8.09 0.08
CA ARG A 168 10.55 -7.72 1.24
C ARG A 168 9.82 -6.73 2.15
N TYR A 169 9.12 -5.75 1.59
CA TYR A 169 8.35 -4.79 2.39
C TYR A 169 7.18 -5.44 3.13
N LEU A 170 6.50 -6.42 2.52
CA LEU A 170 5.45 -7.19 3.21
C LEU A 170 6.02 -8.04 4.34
N GLU A 171 7.16 -8.69 4.13
CA GLU A 171 7.88 -9.43 5.20
C GLU A 171 8.28 -8.50 6.34
N TYR A 172 8.90 -7.37 6.01
CA TYR A 172 9.28 -6.33 6.96
C TYR A 172 8.09 -5.87 7.81
N MET A 173 6.97 -5.54 7.17
CA MET A 173 5.75 -5.11 7.86
C MET A 173 5.23 -6.22 8.79
N PHE A 174 5.25 -7.47 8.33
CA PHE A 174 4.81 -8.61 9.13
C PHE A 174 5.69 -8.87 10.34
N GLU A 175 7.02 -8.81 10.17
CA GLU A 175 7.97 -8.90 11.25
C GLU A 175 7.71 -7.82 12.31
N ARG A 176 7.47 -6.57 11.87
CA ARG A 176 7.15 -5.46 12.79
C ARG A 176 5.85 -5.68 13.53
N VAL A 177 4.79 -6.06 12.83
CA VAL A 177 3.49 -6.40 13.44
C VAL A 177 3.67 -7.44 14.55
N LYS A 178 4.41 -8.53 14.28
CA LYS A 178 4.71 -9.56 15.29
C LYS A 178 5.55 -9.04 16.46
N ARG A 179 6.58 -8.23 16.20
CA ARG A 179 7.43 -7.63 17.25
C ARG A 179 6.64 -6.70 18.17
N CYS A 180 5.61 -6.02 17.65
CA CYS A 180 4.69 -5.21 18.44
C CYS A 180 3.65 -6.03 19.23
N GLY A 181 3.77 -7.37 19.28
CA GLY A 181 2.91 -8.23 20.08
C GLY A 181 1.56 -8.55 19.45
N VAL A 182 1.33 -8.19 18.17
CA VAL A 182 0.10 -8.56 17.47
C VAL A 182 0.07 -10.08 17.27
N ARG A 183 -1.01 -10.71 17.73
CA ARG A 183 -1.23 -12.14 17.54
C ARG A 183 -1.65 -12.41 16.10
N VAL A 184 -1.13 -13.47 15.49
CA VAL A 184 -1.49 -13.88 14.13
C VAL A 184 -2.11 -15.27 14.17
N ILE A 185 -3.30 -15.41 13.61
CA ILE A 185 -3.99 -16.69 13.40
C ILE A 185 -4.08 -16.91 11.89
N ASN A 186 -3.37 -17.91 11.38
CA ASN A 186 -3.38 -18.26 9.97
C ASN A 186 -4.51 -19.27 9.70
N THR A 187 -5.67 -18.77 9.27
CA THR A 187 -6.87 -19.57 8.99
C THR A 187 -7.82 -18.84 8.05
N THR A 188 -8.79 -19.58 7.52
CA THR A 188 -9.96 -19.05 6.81
C THR A 188 -11.13 -18.84 7.78
N PHE A 189 -12.11 -18.04 7.36
CA PHE A 189 -13.40 -17.93 8.02
C PHE A 189 -14.54 -18.10 7.02
N GLU A 190 -15.72 -18.49 7.51
CA GLU A 190 -16.92 -18.70 6.71
C GLU A 190 -17.43 -17.38 6.11
N THR A 191 -17.84 -17.41 4.85
CA THR A 191 -18.28 -16.21 4.11
C THR A 191 -19.68 -16.35 3.51
N GLY A 192 -20.22 -17.57 3.38
CA GLY A 192 -21.51 -17.83 2.73
C GLY A 192 -22.73 -17.34 3.51
N ALA A 193 -22.59 -17.00 4.80
CA ALA A 193 -23.66 -16.46 5.64
C ALA A 193 -23.59 -14.93 5.79
N GLY A 194 -22.91 -14.24 4.88
CA GLY A 194 -22.78 -12.78 4.86
C GLY A 194 -21.96 -12.24 6.03
N LEU A 195 -22.04 -10.91 6.25
CA LEU A 195 -21.27 -10.22 7.28
C LEU A 195 -21.50 -10.79 8.68
N ARG A 196 -22.74 -11.15 9.02
CA ARG A 196 -23.05 -11.77 10.32
C ARG A 196 -22.37 -13.11 10.49
N GLY A 197 -22.34 -13.94 9.44
CA GLY A 197 -21.63 -15.21 9.43
C GLY A 197 -20.13 -15.03 9.70
N VAL A 198 -19.50 -14.06 9.05
CA VAL A 198 -18.09 -13.72 9.29
C VAL A 198 -17.85 -13.33 10.75
N VAL A 199 -18.70 -12.45 11.32
CA VAL A 199 -18.57 -12.01 12.72
C VAL A 199 -18.71 -13.18 13.69
N ASP A 200 -19.68 -14.06 13.47
CA ASP A 200 -19.94 -15.22 14.32
C ASP A 200 -18.79 -16.23 14.23
N ASP A 201 -18.26 -16.50 13.04
CA ASP A 201 -17.14 -17.42 12.86
C ASP A 201 -15.83 -16.87 13.43
N VAL A 202 -15.57 -15.56 13.29
CA VAL A 202 -14.45 -14.89 13.96
C VAL A 202 -14.50 -15.10 15.47
N LYS A 203 -15.67 -14.97 16.11
CA LYS A 203 -15.83 -15.24 17.55
C LYS A 203 -15.54 -16.71 17.89
N VAL A 204 -15.96 -17.64 17.04
CA VAL A 204 -15.67 -19.07 17.20
C VAL A 204 -14.16 -19.34 17.10
N ILE A 205 -13.48 -18.77 16.10
CA ILE A 205 -12.03 -18.88 15.92
C ILE A 205 -11.30 -18.35 17.16
N LEU A 206 -11.63 -17.14 17.62
CA LEU A 206 -11.00 -16.54 18.80
C LEU A 206 -11.23 -17.38 20.06
N LYS A 207 -12.45 -17.89 20.26
CA LYS A 207 -12.75 -18.78 21.38
C LYS A 207 -11.94 -20.08 21.34
N ARG A 208 -11.73 -20.68 20.16
CA ARG A 208 -10.89 -21.89 19.99
C ARG A 208 -9.42 -21.64 20.35
N GLU A 209 -8.93 -20.44 20.07
CA GLU A 209 -7.59 -19.98 20.44
C GLU A 209 -7.49 -19.50 21.91
N GLY A 210 -8.57 -19.62 22.69
CA GLY A 210 -8.61 -19.19 24.09
C GLY A 210 -8.60 -17.67 24.28
N LEU A 211 -9.07 -16.92 23.28
CA LEU A 211 -9.10 -15.46 23.27
C LEU A 211 -10.51 -14.92 23.54
N GLU A 212 -10.58 -13.69 24.03
CA GLU A 212 -11.84 -12.98 24.22
C GLU A 212 -12.50 -12.63 22.89
N SER A 213 -13.82 -12.40 22.93
CA SER A 213 -14.54 -11.88 21.77
C SER A 213 -14.04 -10.48 21.42
N PRO A 214 -14.04 -10.10 20.12
CA PRO A 214 -13.56 -8.81 19.71
C PRO A 214 -14.60 -7.74 20.03
N ASP A 215 -14.13 -6.58 20.50
CA ASP A 215 -14.95 -5.37 20.61
C ASP A 215 -15.11 -4.70 19.24
N ILE A 216 -14.07 -4.79 18.41
CA ILE A 216 -14.01 -4.20 17.08
C ILE A 216 -13.43 -5.23 16.10
N ILE A 217 -14.08 -5.36 14.94
CA ILE A 217 -13.53 -6.08 13.79
C ILE A 217 -13.21 -5.07 12.69
N ILE A 218 -11.97 -5.10 12.20
CA ILE A 218 -11.51 -4.30 11.06
C ILE A 218 -11.40 -5.23 9.85
N ASN A 219 -12.25 -4.99 8.85
CA ASN A 219 -12.20 -5.74 7.60
C ASN A 219 -11.14 -5.15 6.65
N ALA A 220 -10.04 -5.88 6.44
CA ALA A 220 -8.98 -5.55 5.48
C ALA A 220 -8.79 -6.68 4.43
N THR A 221 -9.88 -7.36 4.06
CA THR A 221 -9.87 -8.52 3.14
C THR A 221 -9.80 -8.15 1.66
N GLY A 222 -9.82 -6.86 1.33
CA GLY A 222 -9.76 -6.38 -0.06
C GLY A 222 -10.94 -6.91 -0.88
N LEU A 223 -10.66 -7.43 -2.08
CA LEU A 223 -11.70 -7.92 -3.00
C LEU A 223 -12.50 -9.10 -2.44
N SER A 224 -11.94 -9.88 -1.51
CA SER A 224 -12.66 -10.99 -0.85
C SER A 224 -13.84 -10.53 -0.01
N ALA A 225 -13.93 -9.24 0.34
CA ALA A 225 -15.11 -8.67 0.99
C ALA A 225 -16.39 -8.90 0.17
N ARG A 226 -16.27 -9.03 -1.16
CA ARG A 226 -17.40 -9.31 -2.05
C ARG A 226 -18.10 -10.63 -1.74
N LEU A 227 -17.44 -11.57 -1.07
CA LEU A 227 -18.04 -12.87 -0.73
C LEU A 227 -19.08 -12.78 0.39
N PHE A 228 -19.06 -11.70 1.18
CA PHE A 228 -19.90 -11.59 2.38
C PHE A 228 -20.51 -10.19 2.60
N ALA A 229 -20.13 -9.19 1.81
CA ALA A 229 -20.75 -7.87 1.82
C ALA A 229 -22.17 -7.92 1.23
N ASP A 230 -23.00 -6.94 1.56
CA ASP A 230 -24.35 -6.83 0.99
C ASP A 230 -24.28 -6.41 -0.49
N GLU A 231 -25.35 -6.65 -1.26
CA GLU A 231 -25.36 -6.50 -2.72
C GLU A 231 -24.86 -5.14 -3.22
N ASP A 232 -25.28 -4.04 -2.56
CA ASP A 232 -24.87 -2.68 -2.91
C ASP A 232 -23.36 -2.47 -2.76
N GLU A 233 -22.75 -3.03 -1.71
CA GLU A 233 -21.31 -2.95 -1.48
C GLU A 233 -20.53 -3.89 -2.41
N GLN A 234 -21.09 -5.04 -2.75
CA GLN A 234 -20.50 -5.94 -3.74
C GLN A 234 -20.35 -5.27 -5.12
N ALA A 235 -21.33 -4.43 -5.51
CA ALA A 235 -21.29 -3.71 -6.78
C ALA A 235 -20.11 -2.71 -6.86
N ASN A 236 -19.64 -2.22 -5.72
CA ASN A 236 -18.48 -1.32 -5.62
C ASN A 236 -17.13 -2.06 -5.68
N LEU A 237 -17.12 -3.40 -5.66
CA LEU A 237 -15.93 -4.24 -5.58
C LEU A 237 -15.63 -4.94 -6.92
N THR A 238 -14.98 -4.21 -7.83
CA THR A 238 -14.57 -4.72 -9.14
C THR A 238 -13.08 -5.03 -9.22
N PRO A 239 -12.67 -6.21 -9.75
CA PRO A 239 -11.25 -6.50 -9.99
C PRO A 239 -10.71 -5.68 -11.15
N ILE A 240 -9.51 -5.10 -10.98
CA ILE A 240 -8.71 -4.54 -12.07
C ILE A 240 -7.52 -5.46 -12.29
N ARG A 241 -7.43 -6.06 -13.48
CA ARG A 241 -6.37 -7.02 -13.82
C ARG A 241 -5.10 -6.28 -14.23
N GLY A 242 -4.04 -6.42 -13.44
CA GLY A 242 -2.68 -6.01 -13.80
C GLY A 242 -1.84 -7.21 -14.23
N GLN A 243 -1.05 -7.07 -15.30
CA GLN A 243 -0.10 -8.09 -15.74
C GLN A 243 1.30 -7.47 -15.81
N THR A 244 2.27 -8.11 -15.17
CA THR A 244 3.66 -7.65 -15.11
C THR A 244 4.62 -8.75 -15.51
N VAL A 245 5.79 -8.37 -16.03
CA VAL A 245 6.91 -9.30 -16.25
C VAL A 245 8.04 -8.89 -15.32
N LEU A 246 8.45 -9.81 -14.43
CA LEU A 246 9.61 -9.61 -13.58
C LEU A 246 10.87 -10.00 -14.35
N VAL A 247 11.80 -9.05 -14.50
CA VAL A 247 13.06 -9.26 -15.20
C VAL A 247 14.24 -8.91 -14.29
N LYS A 248 15.38 -9.56 -14.52
CA LYS A 248 16.67 -9.09 -14.00
C LYS A 248 17.08 -7.89 -14.86
N GLY A 249 16.84 -6.69 -14.35
CA GLY A 249 17.08 -5.43 -15.08
C GLY A 249 18.15 -4.55 -14.46
N GLU A 250 18.66 -3.61 -15.24
CA GLU A 250 19.64 -2.59 -14.83
C GLU A 250 19.00 -1.20 -14.64
N ALA A 251 17.66 -1.13 -14.60
CA ALA A 251 16.93 0.11 -14.47
C ALA A 251 17.30 0.81 -13.15
N LYS A 252 17.79 2.05 -13.23
CA LYS A 252 18.14 2.89 -12.07
C LYS A 252 17.05 3.87 -11.66
N ALA A 253 16.04 4.03 -12.50
CA ALA A 253 14.95 4.99 -12.34
C ALA A 253 13.62 4.34 -12.70
N ALA A 254 12.56 4.74 -12.01
CA ALA A 254 11.20 4.39 -12.40
C ALA A 254 10.79 5.20 -13.63
N ARG A 255 10.04 4.59 -14.54
CA ARG A 255 9.49 5.27 -15.72
C ARG A 255 8.07 4.79 -15.92
N THR A 256 7.15 5.72 -16.09
CA THR A 256 5.74 5.45 -16.38
C THR A 256 5.31 6.31 -17.55
N ILE A 257 4.61 5.74 -18.52
CA ILE A 257 3.92 6.47 -19.59
C ILE A 257 2.44 6.13 -19.57
N THR A 258 1.62 7.16 -19.76
CA THR A 258 0.16 7.07 -19.85
C THR A 258 -0.33 7.78 -21.11
N HIS A 259 -1.56 7.48 -21.54
CA HIS A 259 -2.22 8.17 -22.65
C HIS A 259 -1.44 8.07 -23.98
N PHE A 260 -0.82 6.92 -24.27
CA PHE A 260 0.04 6.71 -25.45
C PHE A 260 -0.66 5.97 -26.61
N GLY A 261 -1.97 6.15 -26.75
CA GLY A 261 -2.76 5.62 -27.87
C GLY A 261 -3.38 4.24 -27.65
N LEU A 262 -3.26 3.67 -26.44
CA LEU A 262 -3.97 2.46 -26.01
C LEU A 262 -4.87 2.84 -24.83
N GLU A 263 -6.18 2.61 -24.99
CA GLU A 263 -7.18 2.93 -23.97
C GLU A 263 -6.94 2.09 -22.72
N ASP A 264 -7.03 2.72 -21.55
CA ASP A 264 -6.80 2.11 -20.22
C ASP A 264 -5.42 1.45 -20.00
N GLU A 265 -4.46 1.65 -20.90
CA GLU A 265 -3.11 1.10 -20.75
C GLU A 265 -2.15 2.08 -20.09
N VAL A 266 -1.38 1.53 -19.15
CA VAL A 266 -0.21 2.17 -18.54
C VAL A 266 0.99 1.26 -18.81
N ALA A 267 2.10 1.85 -19.27
CA ALA A 267 3.36 1.14 -19.39
C ALA A 267 4.33 1.69 -18.36
N TYR A 268 4.89 0.80 -17.54
CA TYR A 268 5.83 1.19 -16.49
C TYR A 268 6.97 0.21 -16.32
N VAL A 269 8.12 0.75 -15.90
CA VAL A 269 9.28 0.02 -15.42
C VAL A 269 9.63 0.56 -14.05
N ILE A 270 9.61 -0.30 -13.04
CA ILE A 270 9.85 0.07 -11.64
C ILE A 270 11.00 -0.79 -11.13
N PRO A 271 12.16 -0.20 -10.79
CA PRO A 271 13.22 -0.97 -10.15
C PRO A 271 12.83 -1.33 -8.72
N ARG A 272 13.00 -2.60 -8.35
CA ARG A 272 12.96 -3.00 -6.94
C ARG A 272 14.25 -2.56 -6.25
N ILE A 273 14.11 -2.33 -4.95
CA ILE A 273 15.19 -1.93 -4.04
C ILE A 273 15.92 -3.16 -3.50
#